data_AF-A0A1F4F426-F1
#
_entry.id   AF-A0A1F4F426-F1
#
_cell.length_a   1.000
_cell.length_b   1.000
_cell.length_c   1.000
_cell.angle_alpha   90.00
_cell.angle_beta   90.00
_cell.angle_gamma   90.00
#
_symmetry.space_group_name_H-M   'P 1'
#
loop_
_entity.id
_entity.type
_entity.pdbx_description
1 polymer ?
#
loop_
_entity_poly.entity_id
_entity_poly.type
_entity_poly.pdbx_seq_one_letter_code
_entity_poly.pdbx_strand_id
1 'polypeptide(L)'
;MPRARGFTLIELMIVVTVVAIISAFAVPSYLDYAQRGKITEATSTLSDLRLRAEKFYADNRTYVGFPDAVTGTRYFTYTCNNPAKTASAFTCTATGAAGMTGFQYTINESNTKASTFTGLAGWNNCGTRWVTRKGEAC
;
A
#
# COMPACT_ATOMS: atom_id res chain seq x y z
N MET A 1 17.22 -45.61 -34.63
CA MET A 1 16.36 -44.99 -33.60
C MET A 1 17.25 -44.15 -32.70
N PRO A 2 17.13 -42.82 -32.69
CA PRO A 2 17.93 -41.98 -31.80
C PRO A 2 17.54 -42.28 -30.35
N ARG A 3 18.53 -42.63 -29.53
CA ARG A 3 18.34 -43.01 -28.13
C ARG A 3 18.10 -41.72 -27.32
N ALA A 4 16.93 -41.61 -26.70
CA ALA A 4 16.63 -40.48 -25.81
C ALA A 4 17.65 -40.47 -24.66
N ARG A 5 18.41 -39.39 -24.54
CA ARG A 5 19.33 -39.16 -23.42
C ARG A 5 18.50 -38.60 -22.27
N GLY A 6 18.47 -39.30 -21.14
CA GLY A 6 17.83 -38.84 -19.92
C GLY A 6 18.70 -37.83 -19.16
N PHE A 7 18.06 -36.98 -18.35
CA PHE A 7 18.75 -36.09 -17.41
C PHE A 7 19.43 -36.90 -16.30
N THR A 8 20.60 -36.46 -15.86
CA THR A 8 21.29 -37.03 -14.71
C THR A 8 20.80 -36.39 -13.40
N LEU A 9 20.88 -37.15 -12.31
CA LEU A 9 20.54 -36.67 -10.98
C LEU A 9 21.44 -35.50 -10.55
N ILE A 10 22.72 -35.53 -10.97
CA ILE A 10 23.68 -34.46 -10.67
C ILE A 10 23.38 -33.16 -11.43
N GLU A 11 22.92 -33.24 -12.68
CA GLU A 11 22.47 -32.05 -13.43
C GLU A 11 21.29 -31.37 -12.72
N LEU A 12 20.34 -32.15 -12.21
CA LEU A 12 19.21 -31.61 -11.48
C LEU A 12 19.63 -30.96 -10.14
N MET A 13 20.56 -31.58 -9.40
CA MET A 13 21.06 -31.01 -8.14
C MET A 13 21.78 -29.67 -8.34
N ILE A 14 22.58 -29.54 -9.39
CA ILE A 14 23.26 -28.28 -9.71
C ILE A 14 22.23 -27.20 -10.05
N VAL A 15 21.23 -27.53 -10.89
CA VAL A 15 20.18 -26.57 -11.28
C VAL A 15 19.40 -26.07 -10.07
N VAL A 16 18.96 -26.97 -9.18
CA VAL A 16 18.22 -26.58 -7.96
C VAL A 16 19.08 -25.68 -7.07
N THR A 17 20.37 -25.97 -6.95
CA THR A 17 21.29 -25.16 -6.13
C THR A 17 21.44 -23.74 -6.71
N VAL A 18 21.58 -23.61 -8.02
CA VAL A 18 21.66 -22.30 -8.68
C VAL A 18 20.36 -21.51 -8.49
N VAL A 19 19.19 -22.15 -8.66
CA VAL A 19 17.89 -21.51 -8.44
C VAL A 19 17.73 -21.06 -6.98
N ALA A 20 18.19 -21.85 -6.02
CA ALA A 20 18.14 -21.51 -4.60
C ALA A 20 18.93 -20.22 -4.30
N ILE A 21 20.16 -20.10 -4.82
CA ILE A 21 21.02 -18.91 -4.63
C ILE A 21 20.35 -17.66 -5.22
N ILE A 22 19.79 -17.74 -6.42
CA ILE A 22 19.11 -16.60 -7.07
C ILE A 22 17.84 -16.22 -6.30
N SER A 23 17.04 -17.22 -5.88
CA SER A 23 15.76 -16.99 -5.20
C SER A 23 15.91 -16.24 -3.87
N ALA A 24 17.03 -16.44 -3.15
CA ALA A 24 17.30 -15.82 -1.87
C ALA A 24 17.26 -14.27 -1.93
N PHE A 25 17.67 -13.68 -3.05
CA PHE A 25 17.63 -12.23 -3.26
C PHE A 25 16.44 -11.78 -4.12
N ALA A 26 16.04 -12.59 -5.11
CA ALA A 26 15.00 -12.22 -6.05
C ALA A 26 13.60 -12.16 -5.40
N VAL A 27 13.28 -13.13 -4.54
CA VAL A 27 11.96 -13.21 -3.89
C VAL A 27 11.66 -12.00 -3.00
N PRO A 28 12.52 -11.61 -2.02
CA PRO A 28 12.22 -10.45 -1.18
C PRO A 28 12.12 -9.15 -1.98
N SER A 29 12.98 -8.97 -3.00
CA SER A 29 12.93 -7.83 -3.92
C SER A 29 11.59 -7.74 -4.67
N TYR A 30 11.11 -8.87 -5.20
CA TYR A 30 9.83 -8.93 -5.91
C TYR A 30 8.64 -8.64 -4.98
N LEU A 31 8.66 -9.16 -3.75
CA LEU A 31 7.62 -8.90 -2.76
C LEU A 31 7.56 -7.40 -2.41
N ASP A 32 8.70 -6.77 -2.18
CA ASP A 32 8.79 -5.33 -1.93
C ASP A 32 8.25 -4.52 -3.12
N TYR A 33 8.57 -4.92 -4.36
CA TYR A 33 8.02 -4.27 -5.56
C TYR A 33 6.50 -4.42 -5.66
N ALA A 34 5.97 -5.62 -5.44
CA ALA A 34 4.53 -5.88 -5.45
C ALA A 34 3.80 -5.07 -4.37
N GLN A 35 4.38 -4.92 -3.17
CA GLN A 35 3.85 -4.08 -2.10
C GLN A 35 3.77 -2.61 -2.52
N ARG A 36 4.81 -2.07 -3.16
CA ARG A 36 4.80 -0.68 -3.68
C ARG A 36 3.69 -0.43 -4.69
N GLY A 37 3.40 -1.41 -5.54
CA GLY A 37 2.25 -1.36 -6.45
C GLY A 37 0.93 -1.21 -5.70
N LYS A 38 0.73 -2.00 -4.63
CA LYS A 38 -0.46 -1.92 -3.77
C LYS A 38 -0.55 -0.60 -3.00
N ILE A 39 0.57 -0.04 -2.55
CA ILE A 39 0.60 1.27 -1.87
C ILE A 39 0.16 2.40 -2.82
N THR A 40 0.44 2.26 -4.12
CA THR A 40 0.03 3.26 -5.12
C THR A 40 -1.50 3.31 -5.25
N GLU A 41 -2.19 2.19 -5.09
CA GLU A 41 -3.67 2.17 -5.00
C GLU A 41 -4.16 3.00 -3.80
N ALA A 42 -3.52 2.84 -2.63
CA ALA A 42 -3.88 3.59 -1.42
C ALA A 42 -3.69 5.10 -1.60
N THR A 43 -2.52 5.53 -2.07
CA THR A 43 -2.18 6.96 -2.18
C THR A 43 -2.97 7.66 -3.28
N SER A 44 -3.24 6.98 -4.39
CA SER A 44 -4.10 7.52 -5.47
C SER A 44 -5.54 7.67 -5.01
N THR A 45 -6.11 6.65 -4.37
CA THR A 45 -7.49 6.67 -3.86
C THR A 45 -7.67 7.72 -2.76
N LEU A 46 -6.71 7.86 -1.84
CA LEU A 46 -6.74 8.94 -0.83
C LEU A 46 -6.68 10.33 -1.46
N SER A 47 -5.90 10.49 -2.53
CA SER A 47 -5.83 11.76 -3.26
C SER A 47 -7.16 12.10 -3.95
N ASP A 48 -7.82 11.10 -4.55
CA ASP A 48 -9.17 11.24 -5.12
C ASP A 48 -10.21 11.60 -4.06
N LEU A 49 -10.21 10.90 -2.91
CA LEU A 49 -11.09 11.20 -1.79
C LEU A 49 -10.92 12.65 -1.30
N ARG A 50 -9.69 13.15 -1.21
CA ARG A 50 -9.42 14.54 -0.84
C ARG A 50 -10.03 15.52 -1.84
N LEU A 51 -9.84 15.29 -3.14
CA LEU A 51 -10.42 16.15 -4.19
C LEU A 51 -11.95 16.13 -4.15
N ARG A 52 -12.55 14.96 -3.93
CA ARG A 52 -14.01 14.82 -3.77
C ARG A 52 -14.51 15.54 -2.53
N ALA A 53 -13.76 15.48 -1.43
CA ALA A 53 -14.09 16.22 -0.20
C ALA A 53 -14.00 17.74 -0.42
N GLU A 54 -12.97 18.24 -1.09
CA GLU A 54 -12.83 19.66 -1.44
C GLU A 54 -14.00 20.14 -2.32
N LYS A 55 -14.39 19.33 -3.32
CA LYS A 55 -15.55 19.62 -4.16
C LYS A 55 -16.83 19.67 -3.32
N PHE A 56 -17.03 18.71 -2.44
CA PHE A 56 -18.20 18.67 -1.54
C PHE A 56 -18.25 19.92 -0.63
N TYR A 57 -17.11 20.35 -0.12
CA TYR A 57 -17.01 21.57 0.69
C TYR A 57 -17.31 22.83 -0.11
N ALA A 58 -16.88 22.91 -1.37
CA ALA A 58 -17.22 24.04 -2.26
C ALA A 58 -18.75 24.17 -2.45
N ASP A 59 -19.45 23.04 -2.54
CA ASP A 59 -20.90 23.02 -2.75
C ASP A 59 -21.70 23.22 -1.44
N ASN A 60 -21.25 22.65 -0.32
CA ASN A 60 -22.04 22.55 0.93
C ASN A 60 -21.49 23.42 2.08
N ARG A 61 -20.27 23.95 1.96
CA ARG A 61 -19.54 24.67 3.02
C ARG A 61 -19.36 23.86 4.32
N THR A 62 -19.40 22.54 4.23
CA THR A 62 -19.19 21.61 5.33
C THR A 62 -18.64 20.28 4.81
N TYR A 63 -17.84 19.55 5.60
CA TYR A 63 -17.49 18.15 5.29
C TYR A 63 -18.44 17.15 5.96
N VAL A 64 -19.35 17.61 6.84
CA VAL A 64 -20.35 16.74 7.46
C VAL A 64 -21.23 16.14 6.38
N GLY A 65 -21.37 14.81 6.39
CA GLY A 65 -22.15 14.09 5.37
C GLY A 65 -21.41 13.82 4.06
N PHE A 66 -20.13 14.20 3.92
CA PHE A 66 -19.33 13.85 2.74
C PHE A 66 -19.33 12.32 2.51
N PRO A 67 -19.81 11.83 1.34
CA PRO A 67 -19.84 10.41 1.03
C PRO A 67 -18.45 9.90 0.66
N ASP A 68 -17.83 9.22 1.61
CA ASP A 68 -16.47 8.67 1.57
C ASP A 68 -16.41 7.18 1.19
N ALA A 69 -17.52 6.62 0.71
CA ALA A 69 -17.55 5.24 0.25
C ALA A 69 -16.62 5.04 -0.95
N VAL A 70 -15.79 4.01 -0.86
CA VAL A 70 -14.93 3.52 -1.95
C VAL A 70 -15.24 2.04 -2.14
N THR A 71 -15.55 1.64 -3.37
CA THR A 71 -15.89 0.26 -3.74
C THR A 71 -14.81 -0.34 -4.63
N GLY A 72 -14.75 -1.68 -4.72
CA GLY A 72 -13.83 -2.36 -5.63
C GLY A 72 -12.38 -2.38 -5.15
N THR A 73 -12.14 -2.17 -3.85
CA THR A 73 -10.82 -2.15 -3.26
C THR A 73 -10.46 -3.53 -2.72
N ARG A 74 -9.21 -3.96 -2.90
CA ARG A 74 -8.74 -5.29 -2.45
C ARG A 74 -7.74 -5.20 -1.30
N TYR A 75 -6.81 -4.27 -1.41
CA TYR A 75 -5.66 -4.20 -0.51
C TYR A 75 -5.83 -3.21 0.63
N PHE A 76 -6.77 -2.25 0.49
CA PHE A 76 -7.04 -1.22 1.48
C PHE A 76 -8.54 -0.99 1.65
N THR A 77 -8.92 -0.61 2.87
CA THR A 77 -10.24 -0.09 3.22
C THR A 77 -10.12 1.39 3.54
N TYR A 78 -11.13 2.18 3.18
CA TYR A 78 -11.06 3.64 3.27
C TYR A 78 -12.17 4.17 4.17
N THR A 79 -11.82 5.09 5.06
CA THR A 79 -12.78 5.78 5.94
C THR A 79 -12.33 7.22 6.12
N CYS A 80 -13.24 8.20 6.10
CA CYS A 80 -12.92 9.60 6.37
C CYS A 80 -13.55 10.13 7.66
N ASN A 81 -14.03 9.24 8.52
CA ASN A 81 -14.82 9.56 9.71
C ASN A 81 -14.10 9.27 11.03
N ASN A 82 -12.77 9.24 11.03
CA ASN A 82 -11.98 9.16 12.26
C ASN A 82 -10.76 10.11 12.22
N PRO A 83 -10.80 11.26 12.93
CA PRO A 83 -11.91 11.76 13.74
C PRO A 83 -13.17 12.06 12.89
N ALA A 84 -14.32 12.18 13.55
CA ALA A 84 -15.58 12.48 12.88
C ALA A 84 -15.45 13.76 12.04
N LYS A 85 -16.05 13.75 10.84
CA LYS A 85 -16.04 14.89 9.92
C LYS A 85 -16.73 16.08 10.56
N THR A 86 -16.11 17.25 10.48
CA THR A 86 -16.68 18.49 10.99
C THR A 86 -17.01 19.45 9.84
N ALA A 87 -17.45 20.67 10.16
CA ALA A 87 -17.65 21.68 9.12
C ALA A 87 -16.35 21.94 8.35
N SER A 88 -15.20 21.95 9.02
CA SER A 88 -13.93 22.43 8.43
C SER A 88 -12.81 21.41 8.42
N ALA A 89 -13.00 20.20 8.96
CA ALA A 89 -11.94 19.19 9.05
C ALA A 89 -12.44 17.79 8.69
N PHE A 90 -11.55 17.01 8.09
CA PHE A 90 -11.74 15.57 7.86
C PHE A 90 -10.37 14.89 7.80
N THR A 91 -10.34 13.59 8.12
CA THR A 91 -9.16 12.76 7.89
C THR A 91 -9.58 11.48 7.21
N CYS A 92 -9.15 11.31 5.95
CA CYS A 92 -9.29 10.06 5.23
C CYS A 92 -8.14 9.13 5.58
N THR A 93 -8.48 7.89 5.92
CA THR A 93 -7.57 6.84 6.34
C THR A 93 -7.74 5.63 5.44
N ALA A 94 -6.66 5.17 4.83
CA ALA A 94 -6.55 3.89 4.15
C ALA A 94 -5.91 2.88 5.11
N THR A 95 -6.67 1.85 5.50
CA THR A 95 -6.20 0.78 6.39
C THR A 95 -5.98 -0.49 5.57
N GLY A 96 -4.77 -1.04 5.64
CA GLY A 96 -4.37 -2.19 4.87
C GLY A 96 -5.09 -3.48 5.27
N ALA A 97 -5.47 -4.26 4.25
CA ALA A 97 -6.20 -5.52 4.34
C ALA A 97 -5.37 -6.65 3.68
N ALA A 98 -5.85 -7.25 2.59
CA ALA A 98 -5.31 -8.50 2.01
C ALA A 98 -3.81 -8.46 1.65
N GLY A 99 -2.93 -8.84 2.57
CA GLY A 99 -1.48 -8.82 2.38
C GLY A 99 -0.86 -7.42 2.48
N MET A 100 -1.59 -6.46 3.06
CA MET A 100 -1.12 -5.13 3.46
C MET A 100 -1.44 -4.83 4.94
N THR A 101 -1.73 -5.85 5.75
CA THR A 101 -1.99 -5.68 7.19
C THR A 101 -0.85 -4.93 7.86
N GLY A 102 -1.20 -3.98 8.73
CA GLY A 102 -0.23 -3.13 9.43
C GLY A 102 0.17 -1.87 8.65
N PHE A 103 -0.24 -1.70 7.39
CA PHE A 103 -0.09 -0.44 6.65
C PHE A 103 -1.29 0.49 6.92
N GLN A 104 -1.02 1.74 7.24
CA GLN A 104 -2.02 2.80 7.31
C GLN A 104 -1.49 4.08 6.68
N TYR A 105 -2.32 4.71 5.85
CA TYR A 105 -2.04 6.00 5.23
C TYR A 105 -3.18 6.96 5.52
N THR A 106 -2.87 8.22 5.81
CA THR A 106 -3.88 9.24 6.06
C THR A 106 -3.63 10.50 5.24
N ILE A 107 -4.71 11.23 4.97
CA ILE A 107 -4.68 12.58 4.41
C ILE A 107 -5.80 13.40 5.03
N ASN A 108 -5.52 14.64 5.40
CA ASN A 108 -6.51 15.57 5.96
C ASN A 108 -6.87 16.71 5.00
N GLU A 109 -7.77 17.59 5.43
CA GLU A 109 -8.19 18.79 4.69
C GLU A 109 -7.02 19.70 4.32
N SER A 110 -6.01 19.77 5.18
CA SER A 110 -4.80 20.58 5.00
C SER A 110 -3.75 19.89 4.11
N ASN A 111 -4.09 18.78 3.45
CA ASN A 111 -3.18 17.96 2.64
C ASN A 111 -1.97 17.43 3.44
N THR A 112 -2.08 17.35 4.77
CA THR A 112 -1.10 16.68 5.63
C THR A 112 -1.25 15.19 5.41
N LYS A 113 -0.17 14.58 4.95
CA LYS A 113 -0.09 13.15 4.65
C LYS A 113 0.65 12.48 5.79
N ALA A 114 0.19 11.31 6.23
CA ALA A 114 0.94 10.52 7.19
C ALA A 114 0.87 9.04 6.84
N SER A 115 1.89 8.30 7.26
CA SER A 115 1.97 6.85 7.15
C SER A 115 2.31 6.25 8.50
N THR A 116 1.53 5.25 8.91
CA THR A 116 1.75 4.49 10.13
C THR A 116 1.85 3.01 9.76
N PHE A 117 2.89 2.36 10.26
CA PHE A 117 3.22 0.96 10.04
C PHE A 117 3.27 0.26 11.40
N THR A 118 2.60 -0.88 11.53
CA THR A 118 2.55 -1.65 12.77
C THR A 118 3.06 -3.07 12.53
N GLY A 119 4.11 -3.47 13.24
CA GLY A 119 4.70 -4.81 13.12
C GLY A 119 5.46 -5.07 11.82
N LEU A 120 5.84 -4.02 11.08
CA LEU A 120 6.51 -4.13 9.78
C LEU A 120 7.97 -3.68 9.88
N ALA A 121 8.91 -4.63 9.78
CA ALA A 121 10.34 -4.32 9.85
C ALA A 121 10.82 -3.50 8.63
N GLY A 122 11.60 -2.45 8.90
CA GLY A 122 12.19 -1.58 7.87
C GLY A 122 11.24 -0.54 7.29
N TRP A 123 10.01 -0.44 7.80
CA TRP A 123 9.08 0.64 7.45
C TRP A 123 9.06 1.68 8.58
N ASN A 124 9.28 2.93 8.23
CA ASN A 124 9.38 4.03 9.19
C ASN A 124 8.08 4.83 9.22
N ASN A 125 7.51 5.02 10.41
CA ASN A 125 6.33 5.89 10.56
C ASN A 125 6.68 7.32 10.19
N CYS A 126 5.72 8.03 9.60
CA CYS A 126 5.90 9.42 9.24
C CYS A 126 4.62 10.22 9.40
N GLY A 127 4.71 11.38 10.06
CA GLY A 127 3.57 12.27 10.31
C GLY A 127 3.33 13.33 9.23
N THR A 128 4.24 13.47 8.26
CA THR A 128 4.26 14.60 7.30
C THR A 128 4.24 14.19 5.83
N ARG A 129 4.48 12.91 5.53
CA ARG A 129 4.42 12.35 4.17
C ARG A 129 3.99 10.90 4.18
N TRP A 130 3.59 10.41 3.00
CA TRP A 130 3.39 9.00 2.76
C TRP A 130 4.73 8.33 2.46
N VAL A 131 5.17 7.45 3.35
CA VAL A 131 6.29 6.56 3.05
C VAL A 131 5.82 5.45 2.11
N THR A 132 6.43 5.35 0.95
CA THR A 132 6.03 4.39 -0.10
C THR A 132 7.02 3.25 -0.29
N ARG A 133 8.18 3.34 0.36
CA ARG A 133 9.29 2.41 0.20
C ARG A 133 9.87 2.03 1.55
N LYS A 134 10.27 0.76 1.69
CA LYS A 134 11.06 0.28 2.82
C LYS A 134 12.38 1.07 2.92
N GLY A 135 12.75 1.47 4.14
CA GLY A 135 13.95 2.25 4.43
C GLY A 135 13.87 3.73 4.06
N GLU A 136 12.73 4.20 3.52
CA GLU A 136 12.52 5.62 3.27
C GLU A 136 12.49 6.40 4.59
N ALA A 137 13.12 7.57 4.60
CA ALA A 137 13.09 8.46 5.75
C ALA A 137 11.70 9.10 5.90
N CYS A 138 11.37 9.50 7.13
CA CYS A 138 10.42 10.59 7.38
C CYS A 138 11.18 11.93 7.38
#